data_AF-A0A7X6Y7B4-F1
#
_entry.id   AF-A0A7X6Y7B4-F1
#
_cell.length_a   1.000
_cell.length_b   1.000
_cell.length_c   1.000
_cell.angle_alpha   90.00
_cell.angle_beta   90.00
_cell.angle_gamma   90.00
#
_symmetry.space_group_name_H-M   'P 1'
#
loop_
_entity.id
_entity.type
_entity.pdbx_description
1 polymer ?
#
loop_
_entity_poly.entity_id
_entity_poly.type
_entity_poly.pdbx_seq_one_letter_code
_entity_poly.pdbx_strand_id
1 'polypeptide(L)' 'MSRLTQIARRLGVREEYDPFMTLAFLSLPVIPELKLTNRGLVDVTQWKIISVAPK' A
#
# COMPACT_ATOMS: atom_id res chain seq x y z
N MET A 1 6.47 -0.09 22.65
CA MET A 1 6.23 -0.40 21.23
C MET A 1 4.80 -0.92 21.07
N SER A 2 4.04 -0.39 20.11
CA SER A 2 2.62 -0.76 19.96
C SER A 2 2.45 -2.22 19.52
N ARG A 3 1.36 -2.88 19.92
CA ARG A 3 1.01 -4.27 19.49
C ARG A 3 0.96 -4.41 17.96
N LEU A 4 0.49 -3.37 17.27
CA LEU A 4 0.38 -3.35 15.81
C LEU A 4 1.76 -3.32 15.13
N THR A 5 2.72 -2.59 15.70
CA THR A 5 4.11 -2.58 15.21
C THR A 5 4.73 -3.98 15.30
N GLN A 6 4.53 -4.71 16.40
CA GLN A 6 5.06 -6.07 16.55
C GLN A 6 4.48 -7.04 15.53
N ILE A 7 3.18 -6.93 15.23
CA ILE A 7 2.54 -7.77 14.20
C ILE A 7 3.11 -7.43 12.83
N ALA A 8 3.27 -6.14 12.50
CA ALA A 8 3.87 -5.72 11.23
C ALA A 8 5.29 -6.28 11.03
N ARG A 9 6.11 -6.31 12.09
CA ARG A 9 7.44 -6.97 12.06
C ARG A 9 7.32 -8.47 11.77
N ARG A 10 6.41 -9.17 12.45
CA ARG A 10 6.14 -10.61 12.21
C ARG A 10 5.65 -10.91 10.80
N LEU A 11 4.98 -9.96 10.15
CA LEU A 11 4.53 -10.07 8.76
C LEU A 11 5.64 -9.76 7.74
N GLY A 12 6.85 -9.40 8.18
CA GLY A 12 8.03 -9.24 7.32
C GLY A 12 8.45 -7.79 7.05
N VAL A 13 7.89 -6.79 7.74
CA VAL A 13 8.36 -5.40 7.64
C VAL A 13 9.74 -5.28 8.31
N ARG A 14 10.79 -4.98 7.51
CA ARG A 14 12.17 -4.85 8.00
C ARG A 14 12.32 -3.71 9.01
N GLU A 15 13.27 -3.84 9.93
CA GLU A 15 13.48 -2.87 11.02
C GLU A 15 13.76 -1.44 10.54
N GLU A 16 14.39 -1.29 9.38
CA GLU A 16 14.70 -0.01 8.74
C GLU A 16 13.45 0.78 8.28
N TYR A 17 12.29 0.13 8.14
CA TYR A 17 11.05 0.78 7.71
C TYR A 17 10.09 1.02 8.88
N ASP A 18 9.48 2.20 8.93
CA ASP A 18 8.33 2.46 9.80
C ASP A 18 7.02 2.14 9.05
N PRO A 19 6.29 1.07 9.43
CA PRO A 19 5.13 0.60 8.67
C PRO A 19 3.98 1.60 8.64
N PHE A 20 3.80 2.41 9.68
CA PHE A 20 2.64 3.32 9.77
C PHE A 20 2.93 4.66 9.13
N MET A 21 4.16 5.16 9.27
CA MET A 21 4.61 6.34 8.58
C MET A 21 4.51 6.14 7.06
N THR A 22 5.01 5.01 6.52
CA THR A 22 4.88 4.71 5.08
C THR A 22 3.42 4.67 4.61
N LEU A 23 2.52 4.04 5.37
CA LEU A 23 1.10 3.98 5.02
C LEU A 23 0.39 5.34 5.12
N ALA A 24 0.80 6.21 6.04
CA ALA A 24 0.23 7.55 6.19
C ALA A 24 0.47 8.42 4.94
N PHE A 25 1.55 8.16 4.20
CA PHE A 25 1.84 8.86 2.94
C PHE A 25 1.14 8.25 1.71
N LEU A 26 0.59 7.03 1.81
CA LEU A 26 -0.12 6.36 0.71
C LEU A 26 -1.42 7.08 0.30
N SER A 27 -2.01 7.85 1.22
CA SER A 27 -3.22 8.65 0.97
C SER A 27 -2.93 10.06 0.48
N LEU A 28 -1.69 10.54 0.59
CA LEU A 28 -1.34 11.88 0.13
C LEU A 28 -1.36 11.92 -1.40
N PRO A 29 -1.93 12.97 -2.01
CA PRO A 29 -2.05 13.12 -3.46
C PRO A 29 -0.71 13.52 -4.08
N VAL A 30 0.28 12.63 -4.00
CA VAL A 30 1.28 12.51 -5.06
C VAL A 30 0.70 11.51 -6.03
N ILE A 31 -0.15 11.95 -6.96
CA ILE A 31 -0.94 11.10 -7.86
C ILE A 31 -0.02 10.03 -8.48
N PRO A 32 -0.08 8.75 -8.07
CA PRO A 32 0.46 7.71 -8.89
C PRO A 32 -0.61 7.37 -9.93
N GLU A 33 -0.21 7.25 -11.20
CA GLU A 33 -1.08 6.83 -12.30
C GLU A 33 -1.77 5.48 -11.99
N LEU A 34 -1.11 4.66 -11.16
CA LEU A 34 -1.59 3.38 -10.63
C LEU A 34 -1.67 3.40 -9.09
N LYS A 35 -2.85 3.08 -8.54
CA LYS A 35 -3.11 3.03 -7.10
C LYS A 35 -3.61 1.65 -6.68
N LEU A 36 -2.93 1.01 -5.72
CA LEU A 36 -3.43 -0.22 -5.12
C LEU A 36 -4.49 0.10 -4.05
N THR A 37 -5.63 -0.59 -4.12
CA THR A 37 -6.74 -0.46 -3.18
C THR A 37 -7.19 -1.83 -2.69
N ASN A 38 -8.11 -1.88 -1.72
CA ASN A 38 -8.74 -3.12 -1.28
C ASN A 38 -9.60 -3.80 -2.37
N ARG A 39 -9.93 -3.09 -3.47
CA ARG A 39 -10.67 -3.63 -4.63
C ARG A 39 -9.75 -4.09 -5.76
N GLY A 40 -8.43 -4.00 -5.58
CA GLY A 40 -7.42 -4.30 -6.60
C GLY A 40 -6.64 -3.06 -7.04
N LEU A 41 -5.91 -3.22 -8.14
CA LEU A 41 -5.11 -2.16 -8.76
C LEU A 41 -6.01 -1.24 -9.59
N VAL A 42 -5.92 0.06 -9.37
CA VAL A 42 -6.75 1.09 -10.00
C VAL A 42 -5.87 2.00 -10.84
N ASP A 43 -6.21 2.16 -12.12
CA ASP A 43 -5.69 3.24 -12.95
C ASP A 43 -6.46 4.53 -12.61
N VAL A 44 -5.74 5.50 -12.02
CA VAL A 44 -6.30 6.77 -11.55
C VAL A 44 -6.55 7.74 -12.71
N THR A 45 -5.88 7.56 -13.84
CA THR A 45 -6.10 8.37 -15.05
C THR A 45 -7.41 7.98 -15.75
N GLN A 46 -7.73 6.68 -15.75
CA GLN A 46 -8.92 6.14 -16.41
C GLN A 46 -10.08 5.82 -15.46
N TRP A 47 -9.86 5.90 -14.14
CA TRP A 47 -10.81 5.48 -13.10
C TRP A 47 -11.32 4.04 -13.26
N LYS A 48 -10.41 3.12 -13.62
CA LYS A 48 -10.74 1.71 -13.88
C LYS A 48 -9.93 0.78 -13.00
N ILE A 49 -10.57 -0.30 -12.53
CA ILE A 49 -9.86 -1.44 -11.92
C ILE A 49 -9.20 -2.21 -13.07
N ILE A 50 -7.89 -2.41 -12.97
CA ILE A 50 -7.12 -3.20 -13.93
C ILE A 50 -6.89 -4.62 -13.42
N SER A 51 -7.14 -5.59 -14.29
CA SER A 51 -6.90 -7.00 -13.98
C SER A 51 -5.40 -7.27 -14.01
N VAL A 52 -4.86 -7.71 -12.88
CA VAL A 52 -3.50 -8.27 -12.80
C VAL A 52 -3.60 -9.75 -13.13
N ALA A 53 -3.66 -10.09 -14.42
CA ALA A 53 -3.66 -11.47 -14.85
C ALA A 53 -2.37 -12.16 -14.36
N PRO A 54 -2.44 -13.32 -13.68
CA PRO A 54 -1.27 -14.15 -13.51
C PRO A 54 -0.88 -14.73 -14.88
N LYS A 55 0.42 -14.71 -15.18
CA LYS A 55 0.97 -15.64 -16.18
C LYS A 55 0.95 -17.05 -15.62
#